data_AF-A0A3R7EPU0-F1
#
_entry.id   AF-A0A3R7EPU0-F1
#
_cell.length_a   1.000
_cell.length_b   1.000
_cell.length_c   1.000
_cell.angle_alpha   90.00
_cell.angle_beta   90.00
_cell.angle_gamma   90.00
#
_symmetry.space_group_name_H-M   'P 1'
#
loop_
_entity.id
_entity.type
_entity.pdbx_description
1 polymer ?
#
loop_
_entity_poly.entity_id
_entity_poly.type
_entity_poly.pdbx_seq_one_letter_code
_entity_poly.pdbx_strand_id
1 'polypeptide(L)'
;MTQARPARFIHRTNAAQAECERPPEICAEAFALVVRQTLPKRTVAALARMTPARQVATARTMVAVDNLSGDFARALLAATPSSERADDARGRQSHPDCAGRLARMEQGLVQIQLEAAELRSHYYDDLFHLALAASYVRGWMRNEVVTAWLYSHHQEFAIVLDRLAKTADFAIEAGRPMRLPYSPAASPAISRKGKSGRRPPAGIQTR
;
A
#
# COMPACT_ATOMS: atom_id res chain seq x y z
N MET A 1 -11.40 22.69 -18.22
CA MET A 1 -11.18 21.27 -17.96
C MET A 1 -9.69 21.02 -17.75
N THR A 2 -9.28 20.89 -16.49
CA THR A 2 -7.88 20.77 -16.09
C THR A 2 -7.46 19.31 -16.24
N GLN A 3 -6.69 18.98 -17.29
CA GLN A 3 -6.21 17.62 -17.49
C GLN A 3 -5.31 17.18 -16.33
N ALA A 4 -5.64 16.05 -15.70
CA ALA A 4 -4.83 15.44 -14.66
C ALA A 4 -3.50 14.96 -15.26
N ARG A 5 -2.38 15.49 -14.75
CA ARG A 5 -1.04 15.06 -15.17
C ARG A 5 -0.72 13.70 -14.55
N PRO A 6 -0.17 12.74 -15.33
CA PRO A 6 0.23 11.45 -14.80
C PRO A 6 1.36 11.59 -13.78
N ALA A 7 1.36 10.70 -12.78
CA ALA A 7 2.41 10.63 -11.76
C ALA A 7 3.77 10.38 -12.44
N ARG A 8 4.74 11.28 -12.20
CA ARG A 8 6.11 11.12 -12.70
C ARG A 8 6.83 10.13 -11.80
N PHE A 9 6.87 8.87 -12.19
CA PHE A 9 7.78 7.90 -11.58
C PHE A 9 9.21 8.38 -11.82
N ILE A 10 10.00 8.43 -10.75
CA ILE A 10 11.37 8.91 -10.79
C ILE A 10 12.22 7.77 -11.36
N HIS A 11 12.79 7.99 -12.55
CA HIS A 11 13.84 7.14 -13.05
C HIS A 11 15.05 7.25 -12.11
N ARG A 12 15.47 6.15 -11.49
CA ARG A 12 16.82 6.03 -10.94
C ARG A 12 17.78 6.02 -12.12
N THR A 13 18.30 7.18 -12.47
CA THR A 13 19.41 7.26 -13.41
C THR A 13 20.69 6.85 -12.68
N ASN A 14 21.16 5.63 -12.92
CA ASN A 14 22.53 5.18 -12.64
C ASN A 14 23.53 5.79 -13.64
N ALA A 15 23.40 7.09 -13.93
CA ALA A 15 24.31 7.79 -14.82
C ALA A 15 25.42 8.41 -13.99
N ALA A 16 26.65 8.04 -14.30
CA ALA A 16 27.85 8.63 -13.73
C ALA A 16 27.88 10.15 -14.01
N GLN A 17 28.11 10.90 -12.93
CA GLN A 17 28.71 12.23 -12.86
C GLN A 17 28.18 13.28 -13.85
N ALA A 18 27.22 14.10 -13.38
CA ALA A 18 27.23 15.51 -13.72
C ALA A 18 27.89 16.24 -12.54
N GLU A 19 28.94 17.00 -12.83
CA GLU A 19 29.67 17.87 -11.90
C GLU A 19 28.68 18.52 -10.94
N CYS A 20 28.76 18.09 -9.68
CA CYS A 20 27.87 18.56 -8.62
C CYS A 20 28.41 19.93 -8.18
N GLU A 21 28.21 20.94 -9.03
CA GLU A 21 28.47 22.31 -8.69
C GLU A 21 27.52 22.68 -7.56
N ARG A 22 28.09 23.07 -6.41
CA ARG A 22 27.31 23.34 -5.20
C ARG A 22 26.33 24.47 -5.49
N PRO A 23 25.01 24.25 -5.34
CA PRO A 23 24.05 25.34 -5.40
C PRO A 23 24.36 26.33 -4.25
N PRO A 24 24.46 27.64 -4.51
CA PRO A 24 24.81 28.63 -3.48
C PRO A 24 23.81 28.68 -2.31
N GLU A 25 22.61 28.15 -2.52
CA GLU A 25 21.48 28.17 -1.59
C GLU A 25 21.46 26.99 -0.59
N ILE A 26 22.40 26.03 -0.69
CA ILE A 26 22.47 24.84 0.18
C ILE A 26 23.70 24.90 1.10
N CYS A 27 23.49 24.55 2.38
CA CYS A 27 24.55 24.38 3.37
C CYS A 27 25.57 23.30 2.96
N ALA A 28 26.86 23.55 3.24
CA ALA A 28 27.97 22.66 2.85
C ALA A 28 27.77 21.23 3.36
N GLU A 29 27.29 21.12 4.60
CA GLU A 29 27.05 19.86 5.29
C GLU A 29 25.87 19.08 4.69
N ALA A 30 24.81 19.80 4.28
CA ALA A 30 23.66 19.16 3.64
C ALA A 30 24.03 18.65 2.23
N PHE A 31 24.87 19.41 1.52
CA PHE A 31 25.40 19.00 0.22
C PHE A 31 26.32 17.78 0.35
N ALA A 32 27.20 17.74 1.37
CA ALA A 32 28.10 16.63 1.66
C ALA A 32 27.37 15.27 1.80
N LEU A 33 26.15 15.28 2.33
CA LEU A 33 25.31 14.09 2.49
C LEU A 33 24.72 13.58 1.16
N VAL A 34 24.66 14.43 0.13
CA VAL A 34 23.97 14.15 -1.14
C VAL A 34 24.92 14.12 -2.35
N VAL A 35 26.24 14.31 -2.14
CA VAL A 35 27.28 14.40 -3.20
C VAL A 35 27.23 13.27 -4.24
N ARG A 36 26.74 12.09 -3.88
CA ARG A 36 26.67 10.92 -4.76
C ARG A 36 25.40 10.83 -5.60
N GLN A 37 24.43 11.73 -5.42
CA GLN A 37 23.10 11.61 -5.99
C GLN A 37 22.69 12.89 -6.75
N THR A 38 22.04 12.73 -7.90
CA THR A 38 21.55 13.86 -8.70
C THR A 38 20.34 14.49 -8.03
N LEU A 39 20.47 15.74 -7.61
CA LEU A 39 19.38 16.48 -6.99
C LEU A 39 18.44 17.08 -8.05
N PRO A 40 17.13 16.78 -8.02
CA PRO A 40 16.16 17.51 -8.83
C PRO A 40 16.20 19.00 -8.48
N LYS A 41 16.08 19.89 -9.49
CA LYS A 41 15.96 21.35 -9.27
C LYS A 41 14.86 21.71 -8.26
N ARG A 42 13.76 20.93 -8.25
CA ARG A 42 12.65 21.09 -7.29
C ARG A 42 13.02 20.74 -5.85
N THR A 43 13.96 19.81 -5.66
CA THR A 43 14.48 19.42 -4.34
C THR A 43 15.40 20.50 -3.79
N VAL A 44 16.30 21.03 -4.63
CA VAL A 44 17.17 22.18 -4.29
C VAL A 44 16.34 23.39 -3.86
N ALA A 45 15.34 23.76 -4.66
CA ALA A 45 14.45 24.88 -4.34
C ALA A 45 13.60 24.66 -3.08
N ALA A 46 13.34 23.41 -2.68
CA ALA A 46 12.63 23.12 -1.44
C ALA A 46 13.55 23.20 -0.21
N LEU A 47 14.80 22.77 -0.34
CA LEU A 47 15.82 22.85 0.71
C LEU A 47 16.27 24.29 0.95
N ALA A 48 16.42 25.10 -0.10
CA ALA A 48 16.76 26.53 -0.01
C ALA A 48 15.81 27.33 0.90
N ARG A 49 14.55 26.89 0.99
CA ARG A 49 13.50 27.51 1.80
C ARG A 49 13.54 27.11 3.29
N MET A 50 14.51 26.28 3.69
CA MET A 50 14.73 25.83 5.06
C MET A 50 15.99 26.45 5.65
N THR A 51 16.02 26.59 6.98
CA THR A 51 17.23 26.98 7.71
C THR A 51 18.38 25.96 7.50
N PRO A 52 19.65 26.37 7.59
CA PRO A 52 20.80 25.48 7.36
C PRO A 52 20.79 24.22 8.23
N ALA A 53 20.43 24.34 9.51
CA ALA A 53 20.30 23.19 10.41
C ALA A 53 19.21 22.21 9.95
N ARG A 54 18.07 22.74 9.47
CA ARG A 54 16.97 21.94 8.96
C ARG A 54 17.26 21.31 7.60
N GLN A 55 18.05 21.96 6.74
CA GLN A 55 18.53 21.38 5.49
C GLN A 55 19.31 20.09 5.75
N VAL A 56 20.20 20.09 6.74
CA VAL A 56 20.99 18.90 7.11
C VAL A 56 20.09 17.77 7.63
N ALA A 57 19.18 18.07 8.57
CA ALA A 57 18.24 17.07 9.08
C ALA A 57 17.36 16.48 7.96
N THR A 58 16.83 17.35 7.10
CA THR A 58 16.01 16.96 5.95
C THR A 58 16.80 16.08 4.98
N ALA A 59 18.02 16.48 4.61
CA ALA A 59 18.89 15.69 3.76
C ALA A 59 19.17 14.31 4.36
N ARG A 60 19.45 14.21 5.67
CA ARG A 60 19.60 12.93 6.38
C ARG A 60 18.34 12.05 6.26
N THR A 61 17.15 12.62 6.49
CA THR A 61 15.90 11.86 6.34
C THR A 61 15.65 11.38 4.91
N MET A 62 15.98 12.20 3.90
CA MET A 62 15.80 11.85 2.51
C MET A 62 16.77 10.76 2.04
N VAL A 63 17.99 10.75 2.56
CA VAL A 63 18.97 9.68 2.34
C VAL A 63 18.57 8.39 3.06
N ALA A 64 18.09 8.48 4.30
CA ALA A 64 17.64 7.30 5.06
C ALA A 64 16.45 6.57 4.41
N VAL A 65 15.55 7.32 3.77
CA VAL A 65 14.39 6.80 3.03
C VAL A 65 14.73 6.49 1.55
N ASP A 66 15.97 6.76 1.12
CA ASP A 66 16.45 6.57 -0.26
C ASP A 66 15.53 7.23 -1.31
N ASN A 67 15.03 8.43 -0.98
CA ASN A 67 14.07 9.18 -1.78
C ASN A 67 14.41 10.67 -1.81
N LEU A 68 15.14 11.09 -2.85
CA LEU A 68 15.48 12.51 -3.08
C LEU A 68 14.45 13.27 -3.92
N SER A 69 13.21 12.78 -4.00
CA SER A 69 12.18 13.40 -4.83
C SER A 69 11.83 14.83 -4.42
N GLY A 70 11.55 15.66 -5.42
CA GLY A 70 11.12 17.04 -5.18
C GLY A 70 9.72 17.16 -4.60
N ASP A 71 8.92 16.09 -4.60
CA ASP A 71 7.63 16.03 -3.90
C ASP A 71 7.83 15.69 -2.42
N PHE A 72 8.71 14.73 -2.10
CA PHE A 72 9.08 14.42 -0.72
C PHE A 72 9.76 15.59 -0.01
N ALA A 73 10.67 16.29 -0.70
CA ALA A 73 11.29 17.51 -0.19
C ALA A 73 10.25 18.61 0.15
N ARG A 74 9.20 18.75 -0.68
CA ARG A 74 8.10 19.70 -0.45
C ARG A 74 7.19 19.27 0.71
N ALA A 75 6.97 17.96 0.89
CA ALA A 75 6.23 17.44 2.03
C ALA A 75 6.98 17.72 3.34
N LEU A 76 8.30 17.47 3.37
CA LEU A 76 9.14 17.81 4.52
C LEU A 76 9.16 19.32 4.77
N LEU A 77 9.24 20.15 3.72
CA LEU A 77 9.11 21.60 3.84
C LEU A 77 7.76 22.03 4.44
N ALA A 78 6.67 21.36 4.08
CA ALA A 78 5.34 21.65 4.61
C ALA A 78 5.19 21.23 6.09
N ALA A 79 5.90 20.19 6.52
CA ALA A 79 5.93 19.73 7.91
C ALA A 79 6.90 20.54 8.80
N THR A 80 7.84 21.29 8.23
CA THR A 80 8.80 22.11 9.00
C THR A 80 8.10 23.27 9.73
N PRO A 81 8.39 23.52 11.02
CA PRO A 81 7.85 24.67 11.76
C PRO A 81 8.35 26.00 11.17
N SER A 82 7.59 27.08 11.39
CA SER A 82 7.94 28.43 10.88
C SER A 82 9.28 28.95 11.39
N SER A 83 9.72 28.54 12.59
CA SER A 83 11.02 28.89 13.18
C SER A 83 12.22 28.31 12.42
N GLU A 84 12.01 27.26 11.64
CA GLU A 84 13.06 26.54 10.90
C GLU A 84 12.98 26.77 9.38
N ARG A 85 12.11 27.67 8.91
CA ARG A 85 12.00 28.08 7.49
C ARG A 85 12.78 29.37 7.24
N ALA A 86 13.51 29.41 6.12
CA ALA A 86 14.23 30.60 5.67
C ALA A 86 13.31 31.61 4.96
N ASP A 87 12.17 31.15 4.44
CA ASP A 87 11.12 32.01 3.90
C ASP A 87 10.22 32.58 5.01
N ASP A 88 9.71 33.80 4.79
CA ASP A 88 8.71 34.43 5.66
C ASP A 88 7.59 33.46 6.06
N ALA A 89 7.39 33.35 7.38
CA ALA A 89 6.47 32.43 8.07
C ALA A 89 4.99 32.51 7.64
N ARG A 90 4.65 33.43 6.75
CA ARG A 90 3.27 33.77 6.38
C ARG A 90 2.64 32.82 5.34
N GLY A 91 3.44 31.97 4.70
CA GLY A 91 2.99 31.25 3.51
C GLY A 91 1.99 30.09 3.69
N ARG A 92 1.90 29.48 4.87
CA ARG A 92 0.91 28.41 5.15
C ARG A 92 0.64 28.32 6.66
N GLN A 93 0.03 29.35 7.22
CA GLN A 93 -0.78 29.09 8.40
C GLN A 93 -1.89 28.16 7.92
N SER A 94 -1.89 26.91 8.38
CA SER A 94 -3.06 26.05 8.21
C SER A 94 -4.25 26.87 8.68
N HIS A 95 -5.20 27.15 7.79
CA HIS A 95 -6.43 27.84 8.18
C HIS A 95 -6.91 27.23 9.51
N PRO A 96 -7.32 28.03 10.51
CA PRO A 96 -7.80 27.49 11.78
C PRO A 96 -8.89 26.43 11.57
N ASP A 97 -9.69 26.58 10.52
CA ASP A 97 -10.67 25.59 10.06
C ASP A 97 -10.06 24.25 9.61
N CYS A 98 -8.86 24.25 9.02
CA CYS A 98 -8.12 23.06 8.64
C CYS A 98 -7.58 22.32 9.88
N ALA A 99 -7.05 23.05 10.86
CA ALA A 99 -6.55 22.47 12.10
C ALA A 99 -7.68 21.82 12.91
N GLY A 100 -8.82 22.50 13.06
CA GLY A 100 -10.00 21.93 13.74
C GLY A 100 -10.59 20.73 13.00
N ARG A 101 -10.56 20.73 11.66
CA ARG A 101 -10.98 19.56 10.85
C ARG A 101 -10.03 18.38 11.03
N LEU A 102 -8.73 18.62 11.03
CA LEU A 102 -7.72 17.57 11.23
C LEU A 102 -7.85 16.96 12.63
N ALA A 103 -8.00 17.78 13.67
CA ALA A 103 -8.18 17.29 15.04
C ALA A 103 -9.42 16.39 15.20
N ARG A 104 -10.56 16.76 14.57
CA ARG A 104 -11.75 15.88 14.54
C ARG A 104 -11.50 14.59 13.78
N MET A 105 -10.72 14.65 12.70
CA MET A 105 -10.36 13.47 11.91
C MET A 105 -9.42 12.55 12.68
N GLU A 106 -8.45 13.10 13.41
CA GLU A 106 -7.55 12.37 14.31
C GLU A 106 -8.34 11.67 15.41
N GLN A 107 -9.27 12.37 16.06
CA GLN A 107 -10.18 11.78 17.05
C GLN A 107 -11.02 10.64 16.45
N GLY A 108 -11.59 10.86 15.26
CA GLY A 108 -12.36 9.82 14.56
C GLY A 108 -11.51 8.61 14.19
N LEU A 109 -10.25 8.83 13.81
CA LEU A 109 -9.30 7.76 13.47
C LEU A 109 -8.93 6.95 14.70
N VAL A 110 -8.64 7.62 15.83
CA VAL A 110 -8.36 6.97 17.11
C VAL A 110 -9.55 6.13 17.56
N GLN A 111 -10.78 6.66 17.45
CA GLN A 111 -11.99 5.93 17.80
C GLN A 111 -12.15 4.65 16.96
N ILE A 112 -12.00 4.75 15.64
CA ILE A 112 -12.08 3.59 14.74
C ILE A 112 -10.98 2.57 15.06
N GLN A 113 -9.77 3.02 15.41
CA GLN A 113 -8.67 2.13 15.79
C GLN A 113 -8.98 1.36 17.08
N LEU A 114 -9.58 2.02 18.07
CA LEU A 114 -9.99 1.39 19.32
C LEU A 114 -11.09 0.36 19.07
N GLU A 115 -12.14 0.72 18.32
CA GLU A 115 -13.21 -0.21 17.94
C GLU A 115 -12.67 -1.42 17.16
N ALA A 116 -11.74 -1.18 16.23
CA ALA A 116 -11.09 -2.25 15.49
C ALA A 116 -10.21 -3.15 16.38
N ALA A 117 -9.54 -2.58 17.39
CA ALA A 117 -8.73 -3.34 18.33
C ALA A 117 -9.59 -4.21 19.24
N GLU A 118 -10.71 -3.67 19.74
CA GLU A 118 -11.69 -4.41 20.54
C GLU A 118 -12.27 -5.58 19.75
N LEU A 119 -12.73 -5.32 18.51
CA LEU A 119 -13.26 -6.36 17.64
C LEU A 119 -12.21 -7.43 17.29
N ARG A 120 -10.94 -7.04 17.17
CA ARG A 120 -9.84 -7.97 16.87
C ARG A 120 -9.49 -8.88 18.04
N SER A 121 -9.72 -8.45 19.28
CA SER A 121 -9.30 -9.18 20.49
C SER A 121 -9.90 -10.59 20.55
N HIS A 122 -11.15 -10.76 20.13
CA HIS A 122 -11.85 -12.06 20.17
C HIS A 122 -11.94 -12.74 18.80
N TYR A 123 -11.74 -11.98 17.72
CA TYR A 123 -11.88 -12.50 16.35
C TYR A 123 -11.00 -13.71 16.05
N TYR A 124 -9.75 -13.72 16.49
CA TYR A 124 -8.84 -14.84 16.22
C TYR A 124 -9.18 -16.08 17.02
N ASP A 125 -9.56 -15.91 18.28
CA ASP A 125 -9.96 -17.02 19.15
C ASP A 125 -11.26 -17.65 18.65
N ASP A 126 -12.25 -16.83 18.28
CA ASP A 126 -13.52 -17.30 17.72
C ASP A 126 -13.32 -18.02 16.39
N LEU A 127 -12.46 -17.49 15.51
CA LEU A 127 -12.09 -18.18 14.27
C LEU A 127 -11.37 -19.50 14.53
N PHE A 128 -10.49 -19.55 15.52
CA PHE A 128 -9.79 -20.78 15.89
C PHE A 128 -10.75 -21.82 16.44
N HIS A 129 -11.64 -21.44 17.37
CA HIS A 129 -12.68 -22.30 17.90
C HIS A 129 -13.63 -22.79 16.82
N LEU A 130 -14.03 -21.92 15.89
CA LEU A 130 -14.87 -22.31 14.76
C LEU A 130 -14.16 -23.25 13.80
N ALA A 131 -12.88 -23.00 13.49
CA ALA A 131 -12.08 -23.88 12.64
C ALA A 131 -11.87 -25.26 13.28
N LEU A 132 -11.59 -25.30 14.58
CA LEU A 132 -11.51 -26.54 15.34
C LEU A 132 -12.85 -27.29 15.33
N ALA A 133 -13.96 -26.63 15.67
CA ALA A 133 -15.28 -27.23 15.67
C ALA A 133 -15.65 -27.78 14.29
N ALA A 134 -15.43 -27.01 13.23
CA ALA A 134 -15.64 -27.45 11.84
C ALA A 134 -14.77 -28.67 11.48
N SER A 135 -13.52 -28.72 11.95
CA SER A 135 -12.64 -29.86 11.72
C SER A 135 -13.11 -31.14 12.43
N TYR A 136 -13.62 -31.03 13.66
CA TYR A 136 -14.19 -32.16 14.40
C TYR A 136 -15.46 -32.68 13.73
N VAL A 137 -16.36 -31.77 13.34
CA VAL A 137 -17.58 -32.13 12.61
C VAL A 137 -17.25 -32.85 11.31
N ARG A 138 -16.26 -32.34 10.56
CA ARG A 138 -15.76 -32.99 9.35
C ARG A 138 -15.18 -34.39 9.64
N GLY A 139 -14.44 -34.53 10.75
CA GLY A 139 -13.92 -35.81 11.22
C GLY A 139 -15.03 -36.82 11.52
N TRP A 140 -16.09 -36.40 12.20
CA TRP A 140 -17.27 -37.23 12.47
C TRP A 140 -17.99 -37.64 11.18
N MET A 141 -18.17 -36.71 10.24
CA MET A 141 -18.83 -36.98 8.97
C MET A 141 -18.03 -37.89 8.02
N ARG A 142 -16.71 -38.02 8.25
CA ARG A 142 -15.85 -38.94 7.49
C ARG A 142 -15.82 -40.36 8.07
N ASN A 143 -16.24 -40.55 9.32
CA ASN A 143 -16.28 -41.86 9.96
C ASN A 143 -17.65 -42.51 9.78
N GLU A 144 -17.70 -43.61 9.02
CA GLU A 144 -18.93 -44.33 8.65
C GLU A 144 -19.73 -44.84 9.86
N VAL A 145 -19.05 -45.21 10.95
CA VAL A 145 -19.71 -45.68 12.18
C VAL A 145 -20.42 -44.53 12.89
N VAL A 146 -19.76 -43.39 12.97
CA VAL A 146 -20.29 -42.19 13.65
C VAL A 146 -21.42 -41.57 12.84
N THR A 147 -21.30 -41.52 11.51
CA THR A 147 -22.39 -41.03 10.65
C THR A 147 -23.62 -41.92 10.73
N ALA A 148 -23.48 -43.25 10.63
CA ALA A 148 -24.61 -44.17 10.76
C ALA A 148 -25.32 -44.06 12.12
N TRP A 149 -24.55 -43.89 13.20
CA TRP A 149 -25.11 -43.64 14.53
C TRP A 149 -25.87 -42.30 14.58
N LEU A 150 -25.32 -41.23 13.99
CA LEU A 150 -25.96 -39.92 13.96
C LEU A 150 -27.27 -39.92 13.16
N TYR A 151 -27.30 -40.60 12.01
CA TYR A 151 -28.49 -40.73 11.19
C TYR A 151 -29.59 -41.57 11.85
N SER A 152 -29.24 -42.53 12.72
CA SER A 152 -30.21 -43.37 13.42
C SER A 152 -30.82 -42.72 14.66
N HIS A 153 -30.07 -41.87 15.39
CA HIS A 153 -30.55 -41.23 16.62
C HIS A 153 -31.03 -39.80 16.40
N HIS A 154 -30.36 -39.03 15.53
CA HIS A 154 -30.61 -37.60 15.33
C HIS A 154 -30.43 -37.18 13.87
N GLN A 155 -31.37 -37.61 13.01
CA GLN A 155 -31.32 -37.39 11.57
C GLN A 155 -31.28 -35.90 11.18
N GLU A 156 -32.00 -35.02 11.89
CA GLU A 156 -32.03 -33.58 11.60
C GLU A 156 -30.65 -32.93 11.75
N PHE A 157 -29.91 -33.27 12.82
CA PHE A 157 -28.57 -32.77 13.03
C PHE A 157 -27.57 -33.36 12.04
N ALA A 158 -27.72 -34.64 11.68
CA ALA A 158 -26.85 -35.28 10.69
C ALA A 158 -26.91 -34.59 9.32
N ILE A 159 -28.10 -34.18 8.86
CA ILE A 159 -28.27 -33.46 7.58
C ILE A 159 -27.57 -32.10 7.61
N VAL A 160 -27.69 -31.36 8.72
CA VAL A 160 -27.07 -30.04 8.86
C VAL A 160 -25.54 -30.16 8.90
N LEU A 161 -25.02 -31.12 9.67
CA LEU A 161 -23.58 -31.35 9.80
C LEU A 161 -22.95 -31.86 8.49
N ASP A 162 -23.64 -32.70 7.73
CA ASP A 162 -23.19 -33.14 6.40
C ASP A 162 -23.10 -31.96 5.41
N ARG A 163 -24.11 -31.08 5.39
CA ARG A 163 -24.06 -29.84 4.59
C ARG A 163 -22.89 -28.96 5.00
N LEU A 164 -22.67 -28.80 6.31
CA LEU A 164 -21.63 -27.95 6.86
C LEU A 164 -20.23 -28.50 6.53
N ALA A 165 -20.04 -29.83 6.65
CA ALA A 165 -18.82 -30.52 6.24
C ALA A 165 -18.52 -30.30 4.74
N LYS A 166 -19.52 -30.47 3.86
CA LYS A 166 -19.37 -30.20 2.41
C LYS A 166 -18.98 -28.75 2.14
N THR A 167 -19.61 -27.77 2.80
CA THR A 167 -19.24 -26.35 2.65
C THR A 167 -17.81 -26.06 3.11
N ALA A 168 -17.36 -26.72 4.19
CA ALA A 168 -15.99 -26.60 4.67
C ALA A 168 -14.97 -27.23 3.70
N ASP A 169 -15.30 -28.37 3.08
CA ASP A 169 -14.48 -28.99 2.03
C ASP A 169 -14.27 -28.05 0.84
N PHE A 170 -15.35 -27.41 0.35
CA PHE A 170 -15.28 -26.43 -0.74
C PHE A 170 -14.45 -25.18 -0.40
N ALA A 171 -14.33 -24.83 0.89
CA ALA A 171 -13.51 -23.70 1.34
C ALA A 171 -12.00 -24.02 1.32
N ILE A 172 -11.63 -25.30 1.35
CA ILE A 172 -10.23 -25.78 1.40
C ILE A 172 -9.66 -26.01 -0.01
N GLU A 173 -10.50 -26.12 -1.04
CA GLU A 173 -10.06 -26.33 -2.41
C GLU A 173 -9.07 -25.23 -2.87
N ALA A 174 -7.87 -25.67 -3.27
CA ALA A 174 -6.70 -24.83 -3.57
C ALA A 174 -6.87 -23.81 -4.71
N GLY A 175 -8.05 -23.72 -5.33
CA GLY A 175 -8.35 -22.90 -6.50
C GLY A 175 -9.19 -21.65 -6.24
N ARG A 176 -9.70 -21.40 -5.01
CA ARG A 176 -10.52 -20.21 -4.75
C ARG A 176 -9.66 -18.99 -4.37
N PRO A 177 -9.55 -17.96 -5.23
CA PRO A 177 -8.88 -16.73 -4.83
C PRO A 177 -9.69 -16.04 -3.73
N MET A 178 -9.04 -15.78 -2.59
CA MET A 178 -9.60 -15.00 -1.49
C MET A 178 -10.08 -13.64 -2.01
N ARG A 179 -11.40 -13.42 -2.02
CA ARG A 179 -12.01 -12.14 -2.42
C ARG A 179 -11.79 -11.14 -1.30
N LEU A 180 -10.71 -10.38 -1.37
CA LEU A 180 -10.49 -9.26 -0.49
C LEU A 180 -11.59 -8.20 -0.72
N PRO A 181 -12.21 -7.63 0.34
CA PRO A 181 -13.27 -6.62 0.22
C PRO A 181 -12.85 -5.37 -0.57
N TYR A 182 -11.55 -5.10 -0.63
CA TYR A 182 -10.94 -3.98 -1.34
C TYR A 182 -10.16 -4.44 -2.59
N SER A 183 -10.45 -5.63 -3.14
CA SER A 183 -9.98 -5.95 -4.48
C SER A 183 -10.59 -4.93 -5.44
N PRO A 184 -9.77 -4.07 -6.09
CA PRO A 184 -10.30 -3.16 -7.10
C PRO A 184 -10.86 -4.06 -8.18
N ALA A 185 -12.19 -4.08 -8.32
CA ALA A 185 -12.87 -4.81 -9.37
C ALA A 185 -12.11 -4.55 -10.68
N ALA A 186 -11.54 -5.62 -11.23
CA ALA A 186 -10.80 -5.68 -12.49
C ALA A 186 -10.64 -4.32 -13.18
N SER A 187 -9.56 -3.60 -12.83
CA SER A 187 -9.15 -2.45 -13.62
C SER A 187 -9.00 -2.92 -15.07
N PRO A 188 -9.59 -2.25 -16.08
CA PRO A 188 -9.62 -2.71 -17.47
C PRO A 188 -8.27 -2.45 -18.14
N ALA A 189 -7.18 -2.81 -17.48
CA ALA A 189 -5.87 -2.94 -18.10
C ALA A 189 -5.88 -4.25 -18.90
N ILE A 190 -6.32 -4.11 -20.15
CA ILE A 190 -6.27 -5.12 -21.21
C ILE A 190 -4.98 -5.93 -21.08
N SER A 191 -5.12 -7.19 -20.67
CA SER A 191 -4.07 -8.19 -20.82
C SER A 191 -3.77 -8.33 -22.32
N ARG A 192 -2.71 -7.68 -22.79
CA ARG A 192 -2.13 -7.93 -24.12
C ARG A 192 -1.66 -9.39 -24.16
N LYS A 193 -2.57 -10.30 -24.52
CA LYS A 193 -2.25 -11.66 -24.92
C LYS A 193 -1.35 -11.55 -26.16
N GLY A 194 -0.08 -11.89 -26.00
CA GLY A 194 0.85 -12.07 -27.11
C GLY A 194 0.35 -13.19 -28.02
N LYS A 195 -0.26 -12.83 -29.15
CA LYS A 195 -0.39 -13.70 -30.31
C LYS A 195 0.86 -13.50 -31.17
N SER A 196 1.93 -14.24 -30.88
CA SER A 196 2.99 -14.48 -31.86
C SER A 196 2.46 -15.48 -32.89
N GLY A 197 1.66 -14.97 -33.84
CA GLY A 197 1.26 -15.71 -35.03
C GLY A 197 2.46 -15.87 -35.95
N ARG A 198 2.97 -17.09 -36.03
CA ARG A 198 3.95 -17.59 -36.99
C ARG A 198 3.47 -17.23 -38.41
N ARG A 199 4.24 -16.43 -39.15
CA ARG A 199 3.98 -16.07 -40.55
C ARG A 199 4.34 -17.28 -41.44
N PRO A 200 3.43 -17.86 -42.23
CA PRO A 200 3.82 -18.86 -43.22
C PRO A 200 4.49 -18.19 -44.44
N PRO A 201 5.46 -18.86 -45.10
CA PRO A 201 6.23 -18.28 -46.20
C PRO A 201 5.42 -18.17 -47.50
N ALA A 202 5.81 -17.18 -48.32
CA ALA A 202 5.20 -16.83 -49.59
C ALA A 202 5.31 -17.95 -50.63
N GLY A 203 4.16 -18.36 -51.18
CA GLY A 203 4.05 -19.23 -52.35
C GLY A 203 3.40 -18.49 -53.52
N ILE A 204 4.24 -18.11 -54.47
CA ILE A 204 4.08 -18.17 -55.95
C ILE A 204 2.71 -17.79 -56.55
N GLN A 205 2.74 -16.71 -57.34
CA GLN A 205 1.70 -16.29 -58.28
C GLN A 205 1.54 -17.31 -59.43
N THR A 206 0.30 -17.66 -59.75
CA THR A 206 -0.08 -18.11 -61.09
C THR A 206 -1.45 -17.57 -61.47
N ARG A 207 -1.41 -16.78 -62.55
CA ARG A 207 -2.46 -16.34 -63.50
C ARG A 207 -3.62 -15.48 -63.01
#